data_AF-A0A7S0GDJ2-F1
#
_entry.id   AF-A0A7S0GDJ2-F1
#
_cell.length_a   1.000
_cell.length_b   1.000
_cell.length_c   1.000
_cell.angle_alpha   90.00
_cell.angle_beta   90.00
_cell.angle_gamma   90.00
#
_symmetry.space_group_name_H-M   'P 1'
#
loop_
_entity.id
_entity.type
_entity.pdbx_description
1 polymer ?
#
loop_
_entity_poly.entity_id
_entity_poly.type
_entity_poly.pdbx_seq_one_letter_code
_entity_poly.pdbx_strand_id
1 'polypeptide(L)'
;MGDSAYSFSLTTFSRTGKLLQIEYALNAVANGRTSLGICAKDGVVIATDKKLASSLVDIEQVNKVEAVTKSSGFVYSGVGPDYRVLVKKARKSSQAYYRTYREDQPVSQLVKQTAGVMQEYTQSGGVRPFGVSLLVAGMDSDGEPRLYQGKFCTVLNL
;
A
#
# COMPACT_ATOMS: atom_id res chain seq x y z
N MET A 1 -12.93 27.74 14.25
CA MET A 1 -11.51 28.16 14.44
C MET A 1 -10.88 27.40 15.61
N GLY A 2 -10.63 26.09 15.45
CA GLY A 2 -10.06 25.26 16.53
C GLY A 2 -9.29 24.01 16.06
N ASP A 3 -9.48 23.58 14.81
CA ASP A 3 -8.81 22.39 14.27
C ASP A 3 -7.39 22.66 13.72
N SER A 4 -7.03 23.91 13.46
CA SER A 4 -5.69 24.26 12.92
C SER A 4 -4.56 23.92 13.88
N ALA A 5 -4.80 24.05 15.20
CA ALA A 5 -3.83 23.74 16.24
C ALA A 5 -3.47 22.25 16.32
N TYR A 6 -4.43 21.36 15.98
CA TYR A 6 -4.22 19.92 15.96
C TYR A 6 -3.66 19.41 14.62
N SER A 7 -3.64 20.24 13.58
CA SER A 7 -3.17 19.82 12.26
C SER A 7 -1.63 19.81 12.13
N PHE A 8 -0.91 20.55 12.97
CA PHE A 8 0.56 20.62 12.91
C PHE A 8 1.24 19.34 13.42
N SER A 9 0.63 18.69 14.42
CA SER A 9 1.20 17.49 15.02
C SER A 9 0.60 16.24 14.40
N LEU A 10 1.49 15.37 13.89
CA LEU A 10 1.15 14.15 13.15
C LEU A 10 0.49 13.08 14.03
N THR A 11 0.73 13.12 15.34
CA THR A 11 0.30 12.11 16.31
C THR A 11 -0.74 12.64 17.29
N THR A 12 -1.25 13.85 17.10
CA THR A 12 -2.20 14.47 18.03
C THR A 12 -3.63 14.23 17.61
N PHE A 13 -4.40 13.60 18.49
CA PHE A 13 -5.84 13.43 18.32
C PHE A 13 -6.58 14.76 18.38
N SER A 14 -7.56 14.92 17.52
CA SER A 14 -8.53 16.00 17.59
C SER A 14 -9.46 15.83 18.79
N ARG A 15 -10.27 16.86 19.05
CA ARG A 15 -11.35 16.81 20.06
C ARG A 15 -12.40 15.72 19.77
N THR A 16 -12.50 15.27 18.52
CA THR A 16 -13.39 14.18 18.10
C THR A 16 -12.72 12.81 18.16
N GLY A 17 -11.49 12.71 18.68
CA GLY A 17 -10.72 11.46 18.74
C GLY A 17 -10.18 10.98 17.39
N LYS A 18 -10.07 11.88 16.40
CA LYS A 18 -9.58 11.56 15.05
C LYS A 18 -8.19 12.13 14.81
N LEU A 19 -7.40 11.45 13.98
CA LEU A 19 -6.13 11.97 13.48
C LEU A 19 -6.37 12.69 12.14
N LEU A 20 -6.39 14.02 12.16
CA LEU A 20 -6.69 14.83 10.96
C LEU A 20 -5.72 14.55 9.82
N GLN A 21 -4.45 14.30 10.12
CA GLN A 21 -3.44 13.98 9.11
C GLN A 21 -3.73 12.67 8.35
N ILE A 22 -4.36 11.70 9.01
CA ILE A 22 -4.80 10.45 8.35
C ILE A 22 -5.99 10.74 7.43
N GLU A 23 -6.95 11.56 7.89
CA GLU A 23 -8.10 11.97 7.06
C GLU A 23 -7.65 12.72 5.80
N TYR A 24 -6.63 13.59 5.91
CA TYR A 24 -6.03 14.25 4.75
C TYR A 24 -5.34 13.26 3.79
N ALA A 25 -4.61 12.29 4.32
CA ALA A 25 -3.99 11.25 3.51
C ALA A 25 -5.05 10.37 2.81
N LEU A 26 -6.15 10.04 3.47
CA LEU A 26 -7.28 9.30 2.90
C LEU A 26 -7.95 10.07 1.77
N ASN A 27 -8.15 11.38 1.93
CA ASN A 27 -8.68 12.24 0.86
C ASN A 27 -7.71 12.32 -0.33
N ALA A 28 -6.39 12.33 -0.09
CA ALA A 28 -5.41 12.27 -1.17
C ALA A 28 -5.46 10.94 -1.93
N VAL A 29 -5.68 9.82 -1.24
CA VAL A 29 -5.88 8.50 -1.86
C VAL A 29 -7.17 8.44 -2.67
N ALA A 30 -8.26 9.02 -2.18
CA ALA A 30 -9.55 9.05 -2.89
C ALA A 30 -9.47 9.83 -4.20
N ASN A 31 -8.64 10.87 -4.26
CA ASN A 31 -8.31 11.59 -5.49
C ASN A 31 -7.27 10.89 -6.38
N GLY A 32 -6.73 9.75 -5.91
CA GLY A 32 -5.82 8.90 -6.65
C GLY A 32 -6.49 8.20 -7.84
N ARG A 33 -5.67 7.57 -8.68
CA ARG A 33 -6.20 6.77 -9.80
C ARG A 33 -6.81 5.47 -9.28
N THR A 34 -7.92 5.08 -9.88
CA THR A 34 -8.65 3.88 -9.50
C THR A 34 -7.84 2.63 -9.82
N SER A 35 -7.79 1.73 -8.84
CA SER A 35 -7.20 0.40 -8.95
C SER A 35 -8.23 -0.62 -8.48
N LEU A 36 -8.31 -1.75 -9.17
CA LEU A 36 -9.26 -2.83 -8.92
C LEU A 36 -8.49 -4.14 -8.70
N GLY A 37 -8.98 -4.94 -7.76
CA GLY A 37 -8.55 -6.32 -7.57
C GLY A 37 -9.78 -7.23 -7.53
N ILE A 38 -9.70 -8.37 -8.20
CA ILE A 38 -10.74 -9.41 -8.18
C ILE A 38 -10.07 -10.72 -7.76
N CYS A 39 -10.57 -11.31 -6.68
CA CYS A 39 -10.19 -12.64 -6.23
C CYS A 39 -11.24 -13.64 -6.74
N ALA A 40 -10.81 -14.62 -7.53
CA ALA A 40 -11.61 -15.75 -7.98
C ALA A 40 -11.18 -17.02 -7.24
N LYS A 41 -11.80 -18.17 -7.54
CA LYS A 41 -11.43 -19.45 -6.90
C LYS A 41 -10.08 -19.99 -7.39
N ASP A 42 -9.72 -19.64 -8.61
CA ASP A 42 -8.60 -20.18 -9.38
C ASP A 42 -7.47 -19.16 -9.57
N GLY A 43 -7.68 -17.90 -9.19
CA GLY A 43 -6.66 -16.87 -9.33
C GLY A 43 -7.10 -15.50 -8.82
N VAL A 44 -6.16 -14.56 -8.88
CA VAL A 44 -6.39 -13.17 -8.48
C VAL A 44 -5.86 -12.25 -9.59
N VAL A 45 -6.65 -11.24 -9.93
CA VAL A 45 -6.32 -10.26 -10.96
C VAL A 45 -6.33 -8.86 -10.34
N ILE A 46 -5.30 -8.08 -10.64
CA ILE A 46 -5.22 -6.66 -10.27
C ILE A 46 -5.02 -5.81 -11.52
N ALA A 47 -5.74 -4.69 -11.58
CA ALA A 47 -5.69 -3.75 -12.69
C ALA A 47 -5.75 -2.31 -12.14
N THR A 48 -5.20 -1.36 -12.90
CA THR A 48 -5.22 0.05 -12.53
C THR A 48 -5.28 0.93 -13.75
N ASP A 49 -5.98 2.06 -13.62
CA ASP A 49 -6.04 3.05 -14.68
C ASP A 49 -4.70 3.77 -14.83
N LYS A 50 -4.17 3.75 -16.06
CA LYS A 50 -2.90 4.36 -16.44
C LYS A 50 -3.15 5.55 -17.36
N LYS A 51 -3.54 6.67 -16.77
CA LYS A 51 -3.66 7.95 -17.47
C LYS A 51 -2.31 8.65 -17.62
N LEU A 52 -1.88 8.86 -18.86
CA LEU A 52 -0.67 9.61 -19.20
C LEU A 52 -0.94 11.12 -19.17
N ALA A 53 0.06 11.90 -18.79
CA ALA A 53 -0.03 13.36 -18.82
C ALA A 53 0.15 13.93 -20.24
N SER A 54 0.90 13.23 -21.09
CA SER A 54 1.21 13.62 -22.46
C SER A 54 1.51 12.38 -23.30
N SER A 55 1.30 12.47 -24.62
CA SER A 55 1.69 11.45 -25.60
C SER A 55 3.21 11.27 -25.71
N LEU A 56 4.00 12.21 -25.19
CA LEU A 56 5.46 12.13 -25.13
C LEU A 56 5.97 11.19 -24.03
N VAL A 57 5.10 10.76 -23.11
CA VAL A 57 5.48 9.86 -22.04
C VAL A 57 5.48 8.43 -22.58
N ASP A 58 6.65 7.79 -22.50
CA ASP A 58 6.76 6.36 -22.79
C ASP A 58 5.91 5.57 -21.79
N ILE A 59 4.89 4.91 -22.33
CA ILE A 59 3.93 4.13 -21.56
C ILE A 59 4.66 2.98 -20.87
N GLU A 60 5.63 2.34 -21.52
CA GLU A 60 6.29 1.14 -20.99
C GLU A 60 7.07 1.42 -19.71
N GLN A 61 7.53 2.66 -19.52
CA GLN A 61 8.28 3.07 -18.33
C GLN A 61 7.40 3.33 -17.10
N VAL A 62 6.10 3.60 -17.28
CA VAL A 62 5.21 3.98 -16.18
C VAL A 62 4.54 2.75 -15.56
N ASN A 63 5.24 2.06 -14.66
CA ASN A 63 4.66 0.89 -13.99
C ASN A 63 3.89 1.28 -12.72
N LYS A 64 2.64 0.81 -12.63
CA LYS A 64 1.79 0.95 -11.44
C LYS A 64 1.46 -0.37 -10.76
N VAL A 65 1.61 -1.46 -11.50
CA VAL A 65 1.54 -2.83 -11.00
C VAL A 65 2.98 -3.33 -10.99
N GLU A 66 3.44 -3.78 -9.83
CA GLU A 66 4.79 -4.31 -9.68
C GLU A 66 4.77 -5.65 -8.95
N ALA A 67 5.52 -6.63 -9.46
CA ALA A 67 5.77 -7.88 -8.75
C ALA A 67 6.70 -7.62 -7.54
N VAL A 68 6.31 -8.12 -6.37
CA VAL A 68 7.11 -8.03 -5.12
C VAL A 68 7.83 -9.35 -4.85
N THR A 69 7.12 -10.47 -5.00
CA THR A 69 7.68 -11.82 -5.01
C THR A 69 7.34 -12.50 -6.34
N LYS A 70 7.76 -13.76 -6.53
CA LYS A 70 7.39 -14.55 -7.71
C LYS A 70 5.89 -14.80 -7.81
N SER A 71 5.21 -14.89 -6.66
CA SER A 71 3.78 -15.22 -6.56
C SER A 71 2.89 -14.04 -6.13
N SER A 72 3.46 -12.84 -5.88
CA SER A 72 2.70 -11.68 -5.40
C SER A 72 3.02 -10.38 -6.13
N GLY A 73 1.99 -9.55 -6.31
CA GLY A 73 2.03 -8.27 -6.97
C GLY A 73 1.30 -7.19 -6.19
N PHE A 74 1.83 -5.97 -6.26
CA PHE A 74 1.28 -4.79 -5.60
C PHE A 74 0.78 -3.79 -6.63
N VAL A 75 -0.36 -3.18 -6.36
CA VAL A 75 -0.87 -2.00 -7.07
C VAL A 75 -1.29 -0.94 -6.05
N TYR A 76 -1.27 0.33 -6.43
CA TYR A 76 -1.58 1.43 -5.52
C TYR A 76 -2.58 2.43 -6.09
N SER A 77 -3.17 3.19 -5.18
CA SER A 77 -3.90 4.43 -5.46
C SER A 77 -3.38 5.52 -4.54
N GLY A 78 -3.04 6.69 -5.09
CA GLY A 78 -2.51 7.84 -4.36
C GLY A 78 -1.15 8.33 -4.88
N VAL A 79 -0.25 8.69 -3.96
CA VAL A 79 1.05 9.34 -4.24
C VAL A 79 2.12 8.33 -4.72
N GLY A 80 2.56 8.42 -5.98
CA GLY A 80 3.51 7.48 -6.58
C GLY A 80 4.89 7.34 -5.89
N PRO A 81 5.54 8.43 -5.45
CA PRO A 81 6.80 8.33 -4.70
C PRO A 81 6.70 7.50 -3.43
N ASP A 82 5.59 7.60 -2.70
CA ASP A 82 5.33 6.86 -1.46
C ASP A 82 5.20 5.36 -1.73
N TYR A 83 4.50 5.00 -2.81
CA TYR A 83 4.40 3.61 -3.28
C TYR A 83 5.78 2.99 -3.55
N ARG A 84 6.67 3.70 -4.26
CA ARG A 84 8.01 3.19 -4.58
C ARG A 84 8.83 2.86 -3.33
N VAL A 85 8.69 3.67 -2.27
CA VAL A 85 9.35 3.42 -0.99
C VAL A 85 8.79 2.14 -0.34
N LEU A 86 7.47 1.96 -0.35
CA LEU A 86 6.82 0.78 0.21
C LEU A 86 7.19 -0.50 -0.54
N VAL A 87 7.17 -0.49 -1.88
CA VAL A 87 7.58 -1.65 -2.69
C VAL A 87 9.04 -2.02 -2.43
N LYS A 88 9.94 -1.03 -2.34
CA LYS A 88 11.35 -1.29 -2.03
C LYS A 88 11.53 -1.94 -0.65
N LYS A 89 10.80 -1.46 0.36
CA LYS A 89 10.81 -2.05 1.71
C LYS A 89 10.21 -3.46 1.71
N ALA A 90 9.09 -3.67 1.02
CA ALA A 90 8.43 -4.96 0.89
C ALA A 90 9.34 -5.99 0.22
N ARG A 91 9.94 -5.66 -0.94
CA ARG A 91 10.92 -6.52 -1.62
C ARG A 91 12.09 -6.88 -0.71
N LYS A 92 12.66 -5.91 0.02
CA LYS A 92 13.75 -6.16 0.97
C LYS A 92 13.32 -7.14 2.07
N SER A 93 12.10 -6.98 2.59
CA SER A 93 11.53 -7.86 3.60
C SER A 93 11.36 -9.29 3.08
N SER A 94 10.82 -9.44 1.86
CA SER A 94 10.65 -10.75 1.23
C SER A 94 11.96 -11.46 0.94
N GLN A 95 12.98 -10.73 0.50
CA GLN A 95 14.31 -11.31 0.32
C GLN A 95 14.96 -11.71 1.65
N ALA A 96 14.74 -10.95 2.73
CA ALA A 96 15.20 -11.33 4.06
C ALA A 96 14.49 -12.59 4.59
N TYR A 97 13.19 -12.70 4.34
CA TYR A 97 12.41 -13.91 4.65
C TYR A 97 12.94 -15.12 3.87
N TYR A 98 13.07 -15.00 2.55
CA TYR A 98 13.60 -16.06 1.69
C TYR A 98 15.03 -16.48 2.08
N ARG A 99 15.87 -15.52 2.49
CA ARG A 99 17.23 -15.84 2.97
C ARG A 99 17.21 -16.70 4.24
N THR A 100 16.25 -16.47 5.12
CA THR A 100 16.14 -17.14 6.42
C THR A 100 15.47 -18.49 6.30
N TYR A 101 14.31 -18.54 5.63
CA TYR A 101 13.44 -19.72 5.59
C TYR A 101 13.56 -20.52 4.29
N ARG A 102 14.22 -19.98 3.26
CA ARG A 102 14.36 -20.60 1.93
C ARG A 102 13.04 -20.87 1.21
N GLU A 103 11.97 -20.21 1.65
CA GLU A 103 10.63 -20.28 1.10
C GLU A 103 10.14 -18.89 0.69
N ASP A 104 9.25 -18.84 -0.31
CA ASP A 104 8.63 -17.58 -0.73
C ASP A 104 7.72 -17.07 0.40
N GLN A 105 7.81 -15.78 0.67
CA GLN A 105 7.07 -15.18 1.77
C GLN A 105 5.55 -15.26 1.53
N PRO A 106 4.76 -15.82 2.46
CA PRO A 106 3.31 -15.83 2.34
C PRO A 106 2.74 -14.41 2.21
N VAL A 107 1.72 -14.25 1.36
CA VAL A 107 1.09 -12.95 1.06
C VAL A 107 0.56 -12.31 2.34
N SER A 108 -0.07 -13.10 3.22
CA SER A 108 -0.57 -12.63 4.51
C SER A 108 0.52 -12.02 5.40
N GLN A 109 1.72 -12.61 5.41
CA GLN A 109 2.85 -12.11 6.18
C GLN A 109 3.48 -10.87 5.53
N LEU A 110 3.57 -10.86 4.20
CA LEU A 110 4.06 -9.71 3.44
C LEU A 110 3.18 -8.47 3.67
N VAL A 111 1.87 -8.66 3.65
CA VAL A 111 0.90 -7.61 3.93
C VAL A 111 1.02 -7.11 5.37
N LYS A 112 1.10 -8.02 6.37
CA LYS A 112 1.28 -7.65 7.78
C LYS A 112 2.54 -6.81 8.01
N GLN A 113 3.67 -7.21 7.42
CA GLN A 113 4.93 -6.45 7.54
C GLN A 113 4.83 -5.08 6.87
N THR A 114 4.25 -5.02 5.67
CA THR A 114 4.06 -3.75 4.95
C THR A 114 3.12 -2.82 5.72
N ALA A 115 2.04 -3.34 6.29
CA ALA A 115 1.12 -2.58 7.12
C ALA A 115 1.77 -2.09 8.41
N GLY A 116 2.64 -2.88 9.04
CA GLY A 116 3.44 -2.45 10.18
C GLY A 116 4.30 -1.24 9.85
N VAL A 117 4.97 -1.24 8.70
CA VAL A 117 5.74 -0.06 8.22
C VAL A 117 4.82 1.14 7.99
N MET A 118 3.64 0.95 7.40
CA MET A 118 2.71 2.06 7.18
C MET A 118 2.18 2.64 8.51
N GLN A 119 1.94 1.79 9.49
CA GLN A 119 1.44 2.16 10.81
C GLN A 119 2.51 2.84 11.66
N GLU A 120 3.77 2.43 11.58
CA GLU A 120 4.87 3.08 12.29
C GLU A 120 4.99 4.57 11.91
N TYR A 121 4.73 4.90 10.64
CA TYR A 121 4.75 6.27 10.12
C TYR A 121 3.56 7.12 10.56
N THR A 122 2.53 6.55 11.20
CA THR A 122 1.43 7.33 11.80
C THR A 122 1.67 7.65 13.28
N GLN A 123 2.61 6.96 13.93
CA GLN A 123 2.92 7.12 15.35
C GLN A 123 4.30 7.74 15.60
N SER A 124 5.18 7.72 14.60
CA SER A 124 6.50 8.33 14.69
C SER A 124 6.43 9.84 14.47
N GLY A 125 7.04 10.61 15.38
CA GLY A 125 7.14 12.07 15.25
C GLY A 125 8.05 12.48 14.09
N GLY A 126 7.73 13.59 13.41
CA GLY A 126 8.55 14.17 12.34
C GLY A 126 8.46 13.49 10.98
N VAL A 127 7.61 12.45 10.83
CA VAL A 127 7.35 11.80 9.54
C VAL A 127 5.88 11.88 9.18
N ARG A 128 5.58 12.16 7.91
CA ARG A 128 4.20 12.13 7.41
C ARG A 128 3.74 10.69 7.15
N PRO A 129 2.46 10.37 7.39
CA PRO A 129 1.86 9.15 6.86
C PRO A 129 2.09 9.05 5.35
N PHE A 130 2.12 7.82 4.86
CA PHE A 130 2.08 7.58 3.43
C PHE A 130 0.80 8.19 2.84
N GLY A 131 0.77 8.49 1.55
CA GLY A 131 -0.41 8.98 0.83
C GLY A 131 -0.93 7.95 -0.16
N VAL A 132 -0.86 6.65 0.18
CA VAL A 132 -1.23 5.55 -0.71
C VAL A 132 -2.12 4.52 -0.02
N SER A 133 -3.06 3.96 -0.77
CA SER A 133 -3.67 2.67 -0.45
C SER A 133 -3.09 1.61 -1.38
N LEU A 134 -2.78 0.45 -0.83
CA LEU A 134 -2.21 -0.68 -1.53
C LEU A 134 -3.27 -1.76 -1.72
N LEU A 135 -3.30 -2.35 -2.90
CA LEU A 135 -3.89 -3.67 -3.13
C LEU A 135 -2.75 -4.64 -3.34
N VAL A 136 -2.77 -5.73 -2.58
CA VAL A 136 -1.79 -6.80 -2.64
C VAL A 136 -2.50 -8.06 -3.07
N ALA A 137 -2.07 -8.61 -4.18
CA ALA A 137 -2.59 -9.86 -4.72
C ALA A 137 -1.46 -10.88 -4.77
N GLY A 138 -1.78 -12.13 -4.48
CA GLY A 138 -0.85 -13.22 -4.73
C GLY A 138 -1.46 -14.59 -4.50
N MET A 139 -0.67 -15.59 -4.85
CA MET A 139 -0.97 -17.00 -4.61
C MET A 139 -0.04 -17.49 -3.48
N ASP A 140 -0.63 -18.00 -2.41
CA ASP A 140 0.15 -18.68 -1.37
C ASP A 140 0.55 -20.10 -1.81
N SER A 141 1.46 -20.74 -1.07
CA SER A 141 1.97 -22.09 -1.37
C SER A 141 0.88 -23.15 -1.48
N ASP A 142 -0.26 -22.93 -0.82
CA ASP A 142 -1.41 -23.83 -0.82
C ASP A 142 -2.22 -23.74 -2.13
N GLY A 143 -1.83 -22.85 -3.05
CA GLY A 143 -2.55 -22.58 -4.29
C GLY A 143 -3.77 -21.68 -4.13
N GLU A 144 -4.01 -21.15 -2.92
CA GLU A 144 -5.13 -20.24 -2.68
C GLU A 144 -4.81 -18.81 -3.15
N PRO A 145 -5.66 -18.22 -4.01
CA PRO A 145 -5.58 -16.81 -4.34
C PRO A 145 -5.99 -15.96 -3.14
N ARG A 146 -5.21 -14.91 -2.87
CA ARG A 146 -5.49 -13.96 -1.80
C ARG A 146 -5.39 -12.53 -2.31
N LEU A 147 -6.36 -11.71 -1.91
CA LEU A 147 -6.40 -10.30 -2.18
C LEU A 147 -6.54 -9.54 -0.87
N TYR A 148 -5.64 -8.61 -0.62
CA TYR A 148 -5.66 -7.75 0.56
C TYR A 148 -5.70 -6.29 0.15
N GLN A 149 -6.45 -5.51 0.92
CA GLN A 149 -6.36 -4.06 0.88
C GLN A 149 -5.65 -3.53 2.12
N GLY A 150 -4.52 -2.87 1.88
CA GLY A 150 -3.85 -2.05 2.87
C GLY A 150 -4.40 -0.62 2.83
N LYS A 151 -5.17 -0.24 3.84
CA LYS A 151 -5.46 1.16 4.16
C LYS A 151 -4.64 1.56 5.39
N PHE A 152 -4.45 2.87 5.59
CA PHE A 152 -3.76 3.39 6.77
C PHE A 152 -4.23 2.68 8.04
N CYS A 153 -3.29 2.13 8.80
CA CYS A 153 -3.55 1.45 10.07
C CYS A 153 -4.39 0.15 10.00
N THR A 154 -4.89 -0.29 8.84
CA THR A 154 -5.79 -1.47 8.76
C THR A 154 -5.52 -2.32 7.53
N VAL A 155 -5.32 -3.61 7.76
CA VAL A 155 -5.34 -4.63 6.71
C VAL A 155 -6.73 -5.24 6.68
N LEU A 156 -7.39 -5.17 5.54
CA LEU A 156 -8.61 -5.92 5.26
C LEU A 156 -8.29 -7.06 4.30
N ASN A 157 -8.76 -8.26 4.63
CA ASN A 157 -8.83 -9.38 3.70
C ASN A 157 -10.06 -9.18 2.82
N LEU A 158 -9.89 -9.21 1.50
CA LEU A 158 -10.95 -8.92 0.51
C LEU A 158 -11.43 -10.19 -0.20
#